data_AF-Q0SID8-F1
#
_entry.id   AF-Q0SID8-F1
#
_cell.length_a   1.000
_cell.length_b   1.000
_cell.length_c   1.000
_cell.angle_alpha   90.00
_cell.angle_beta   90.00
_cell.angle_gamma   90.00
#
_symmetry.space_group_name_H-M   'P 1'
#
loop_
_entity.id
_entity.type
_entity.pdbx_description
1 polymer ?
#
loop_
_entity_poly.entity_id
_entity_poly.type
_entity_poly.pdbx_seq_one_letter_code
_entity_poly.pdbx_strand_id
1 'polypeptide(L)'
;MAPIGRVHAAERDVLEYAEAMTHTPPTVTDETSARLLEALGPAALVELTAFIALANLMTRTNTAFGIESQGFATACGLKPLAAPSTT
;
A
#
# COMPACT_ATOMS: atom_id res chain seq x y z
N MET A 1 18.91 -7.75 -10.66
CA MET A 1 17.91 -6.98 -9.92
C MET A 1 17.86 -5.62 -10.57
N ALA A 2 16.80 -5.28 -11.29
CA ALA A 2 16.65 -3.90 -11.75
C ALA A 2 16.53 -3.01 -10.49
N PRO A 3 17.20 -1.85 -10.43
CA PRO A 3 16.98 -0.93 -9.33
C PRO A 3 15.48 -0.61 -9.27
N ILE A 4 14.91 -0.62 -8.06
CA ILE A 4 13.57 -0.03 -7.86
C ILE A 4 13.68 1.38 -8.44
N GLY A 5 12.83 1.66 -9.44
CA GLY A 5 12.84 2.95 -10.14
C GLY A 5 12.73 4.08 -9.14
N ARG A 6 13.19 5.28 -9.54
CA ARG A 6 13.11 6.46 -8.68
C ARG A 6 11.65 6.69 -8.28
N VAL A 7 11.34 6.50 -7.00
CA VAL A 7 10.01 6.81 -6.44
C VAL A 7 9.79 8.32 -6.48
N HIS A 8 8.74 8.76 -7.18
CA HIS A 8 8.33 10.15 -7.28
C HIS A 8 7.68 10.63 -5.97
N ALA A 9 7.66 11.95 -5.75
CA ALA A 9 7.11 12.52 -4.51
C ALA A 9 5.66 12.08 -4.26
N ALA A 10 4.81 12.13 -5.29
CA ALA A 10 3.42 11.70 -5.20
C ALA A 10 3.27 10.21 -4.83
N GLU A 11 4.14 9.33 -5.31
CA GLU A 11 4.13 7.91 -4.93
C GLU A 11 4.46 7.71 -3.44
N ARG A 12 5.30 8.58 -2.85
CA ARG A 12 5.59 8.55 -1.42
C ARG A 12 4.42 9.05 -0.59
N ASP A 13 3.78 10.14 -1.01
CA ASP A 13 2.57 10.66 -0.33
C ASP A 13 1.43 9.62 -0.36
N VAL A 14 1.29 8.87 -1.46
CA VAL A 14 0.31 7.76 -1.56
C VAL A 14 0.62 6.65 -0.55
N LEU A 15 1.89 6.28 -0.38
CA LEU A 15 2.29 5.25 0.59
C LEU A 15 2.08 5.72 2.04
N GLU A 16 2.42 6.98 2.35
CA GLU A 16 2.17 7.59 3.67
C GLU A 16 0.67 7.60 4.00
N TYR A 17 -0.17 8.01 3.06
CA TYR A 17 -1.62 8.01 3.22
C TYR A 17 -2.19 6.59 3.39
N ALA A 18 -1.68 5.63 2.62
CA ALA A 18 -2.10 4.23 2.73
C ALA A 18 -1.74 3.64 4.10
N GLU A 19 -0.53 3.90 4.61
CA GLU A 19 -0.11 3.50 5.95
C GLU A 19 -1.03 4.10 7.03
N ALA A 20 -1.28 5.41 6.95
CA ALA A 20 -2.17 6.11 7.88
C ALA A 20 -3.61 5.55 7.86
N MET A 21 -4.13 5.21 6.68
CA MET A 21 -5.44 4.57 6.46
C MET A 21 -5.52 3.14 6.99
N THR A 22 -4.40 2.42 7.09
CA THR A 22 -4.36 1.01 7.54
C THR A 22 -4.42 0.88 9.06
N HIS A 23 -4.06 1.92 9.82
CA HIS A 23 -4.27 1.94 11.28
C HIS A 23 -5.75 1.77 11.67
N THR A 24 -5.99 1.22 12.87
CA THR A 24 -7.33 1.08 13.44
C THR A 24 -7.34 1.63 14.87
N PRO A 25 -7.88 2.85 15.10
CA PRO A 25 -8.54 3.72 14.11
C PRO A 25 -7.56 4.32 13.07
N PRO A 26 -8.04 4.75 11.88
CA PRO A 26 -7.20 5.46 10.90
C PRO A 26 -6.58 6.72 11.49
N THR A 27 -5.37 7.06 11.01
CA THR A 27 -4.57 8.21 11.50
C THR A 27 -4.31 9.25 10.41
N VAL A 28 -5.10 9.23 9.34
CA VAL A 28 -5.02 10.19 8.23
C VAL A 28 -5.20 11.62 8.77
N THR A 29 -4.31 12.51 8.34
CA THR A 29 -4.40 13.94 8.64
C THR A 29 -5.00 14.73 7.47
N ASP A 30 -5.49 15.93 7.78
CA ASP A 30 -5.99 16.86 6.78
C ASP A 30 -4.86 17.29 5.83
N GLU A 31 -3.63 17.46 6.34
CA GLU A 31 -2.47 17.85 5.54
C GLU A 31 -2.13 16.80 4.49
N THR A 32 -2.11 15.52 4.85
CA THR A 32 -1.79 14.44 3.90
C THR A 32 -2.91 14.25 2.88
N SER A 33 -4.17 14.44 3.29
CA SER A 33 -5.31 14.47 2.36
C SER A 33 -5.24 15.64 1.38
N ALA A 34 -4.85 16.83 1.85
CA ALA A 34 -4.75 18.04 1.02
C ALA A 34 -3.64 17.92 -0.03
N ARG A 35 -2.46 17.41 0.33
CA ARG A 35 -1.36 17.17 -0.64
C ARG A 35 -1.78 16.23 -1.76
N LEU A 36 -2.48 15.14 -1.42
CA LEU A 36 -2.96 14.18 -2.41
C LEU A 36 -4.12 14.74 -3.24
N LEU A 37 -5.01 15.53 -2.65
CA LEU A 37 -6.07 16.22 -3.38
C LEU A 37 -5.50 17.16 -4.44
N GLU A 38 -4.45 17.92 -4.11
CA GLU A 38 -3.77 18.79 -5.06
C GLU A 38 -3.07 18.00 -6.17
N ALA A 39 -2.36 16.92 -5.81
CA ALA A 39 -1.58 16.14 -6.76
C ALA A 39 -2.42 15.26 -7.70
N LEU A 40 -3.53 14.68 -7.19
CA LEU A 40 -4.32 13.66 -7.89
C LEU A 40 -5.69 14.16 -8.33
N GLY A 41 -6.23 15.18 -7.66
CA GLY A 41 -7.61 15.62 -7.82
C GLY A 41 -8.62 14.78 -7.02
N PRO A 42 -9.87 15.28 -6.90
CA PRO A 42 -10.86 14.73 -5.99
C PRO A 42 -11.30 13.30 -6.34
N ALA A 43 -11.49 13.02 -7.64
CA ALA A 43 -11.93 11.70 -8.09
C ALA A 43 -10.90 10.61 -7.72
N ALA A 44 -9.62 10.89 -7.97
CA ALA A 44 -8.54 9.96 -7.67
C ALA A 44 -8.31 9.78 -6.16
N LEU A 45 -8.48 10.83 -5.34
CA LEU A 45 -8.38 10.69 -3.88
C LEU A 45 -9.48 9.78 -3.32
N VAL A 46 -10.71 9.91 -3.83
CA VAL A 46 -11.83 9.02 -3.45
C VAL A 46 -11.54 7.57 -3.85
N GLU A 47 -11.09 7.36 -5.08
CA GLU A 47 -10.74 6.04 -5.58
C GLU A 47 -9.62 5.40 -4.75
N LEU A 48 -8.54 6.14 -4.49
CA LEU A 48 -7.42 5.69 -3.67
C LEU A 48 -7.89 5.28 -2.28
N THR A 49 -8.68 6.13 -1.62
CA THR A 49 -9.22 5.87 -0.27
C THR A 49 -10.08 4.61 -0.24
N ALA A 50 -10.97 4.45 -1.22
CA ALA A 50 -11.85 3.29 -1.34
C ALA A 50 -11.05 2.00 -1.59
N PHE A 51 -10.03 2.06 -2.45
CA PHE A 51 -9.19 0.91 -2.75
C PHE A 51 -8.37 0.45 -1.53
N ILE A 52 -7.80 1.40 -0.78
CA ILE A 52 -7.08 1.09 0.46
C ILE A 52 -8.02 0.44 1.49
N ALA A 53 -9.23 0.98 1.65
CA ALA A 53 -10.23 0.41 2.56
C ALA A 53 -10.60 -1.04 2.16
N LEU A 54 -10.81 -1.30 0.86
CA LEU A 54 -11.09 -2.64 0.35
C LEU A 54 -9.91 -3.59 0.57
N ALA A 55 -8.68 -3.15 0.32
CA ALA A 55 -7.48 -3.93 0.60
C ALA A 55 -7.39 -4.31 2.09
N ASN A 56 -7.66 -3.35 2.99
CA ASN A 56 -7.70 -3.61 4.43
C ASN A 56 -8.79 -4.61 4.84
N LEU A 57 -9.98 -4.56 4.22
CA LEU A 57 -11.05 -5.54 4.45
C LEU A 57 -10.63 -6.95 4.01
N MET A 58 -10.10 -7.07 2.79
CA MET A 58 -9.63 -8.35 2.25
C MET A 58 -8.52 -8.94 3.11
N THR A 59 -7.53 -8.14 3.50
CA THR A 59 -6.44 -8.57 4.37
C THR A 59 -6.97 -9.10 5.70
N ARG A 60 -7.84 -8.36 6.39
CA ARG A 60 -8.41 -8.81 7.68
C ARG A 60 -9.19 -10.11 7.53
N THR A 61 -9.98 -10.23 6.47
CA THR A 61 -10.77 -11.42 6.17
C THR A 61 -9.85 -12.63 5.93
N ASN A 62 -8.83 -12.46 5.08
CA ASN A 62 -7.88 -13.52 4.76
C ASN A 62 -7.13 -13.98 6.01
N THR A 63 -6.61 -13.05 6.81
CA THR A 63 -5.90 -13.37 8.06
C THR A 63 -6.82 -14.08 9.05
N ALA A 64 -8.07 -13.63 9.22
CA ALA A 64 -9.01 -14.26 10.15
C ALA A 64 -9.34 -15.72 9.78
N PHE A 65 -9.33 -16.06 8.49
CA PHE A 65 -9.59 -17.41 8.00
C PHE A 65 -8.32 -18.24 7.73
N GLY A 66 -7.12 -17.70 8.02
CA GLY A 66 -5.86 -18.39 7.73
C GLY A 66 -5.62 -18.65 6.23
N ILE A 67 -6.11 -17.75 5.37
CA ILE A 67 -5.89 -17.82 3.92
C ILE A 67 -4.46 -17.37 3.61
N GLU A 68 -3.70 -18.27 3.00
CA GLU A 68 -2.30 -18.07 2.61
C GLU A 68 -2.14 -17.94 1.09
N SER A 69 -0.97 -17.48 0.64
CA SER A 69 -0.65 -17.42 -0.80
C SER A 69 -0.67 -18.80 -1.46
N GLN A 70 -0.95 -18.86 -2.76
CA GLN A 70 -0.96 -20.11 -3.54
C GLN A 70 0.45 -20.68 -3.85
N GLY A 71 1.53 -20.05 -3.38
CA GLY A 71 2.88 -20.59 -3.52
C GLY A 71 3.50 -20.50 -4.93
N PHE A 72 2.96 -19.70 -5.85
CA PHE A 72 3.46 -19.62 -7.23
C PHE A 72 4.93 -19.17 -7.33
N ALA A 73 5.40 -18.26 -6.46
CA ALA A 73 6.79 -17.84 -6.47
C ALA A 73 7.75 -19.03 -6.23
N THR A 74 7.40 -19.91 -5.29
CA THR A 74 8.13 -21.15 -5.01
C THR A 74 8.05 -22.12 -6.18
N ALA A 75 6.83 -22.34 -6.73
CA ALA A 75 6.62 -23.25 -7.85
C ALA A 75 7.37 -22.82 -9.12
N CYS A 76 7.48 -21.51 -9.37
CA CYS A 76 8.19 -20.94 -10.50
C CYS A 76 9.70 -20.77 -10.25
N GLY A 77 10.21 -21.12 -9.07
CA GLY A 77 11.63 -20.96 -8.72
C GLY A 77 12.10 -19.50 -8.72
N LEU A 78 11.21 -18.54 -8.40
CA LEU A 78 11.58 -17.14 -8.31
C LEU A 78 12.56 -16.93 -7.15
N LYS A 79 13.59 -16.11 -7.40
CA LYS A 79 14.54 -15.72 -6.35
C LYS A 79 13.80 -14.97 -5.23
N PRO A 80 14.09 -15.24 -3.94
CA PRO A 80 13.55 -14.45 -2.85
C PRO A 80 13.80 -12.95 -3.04
N LEU A 81 12.87 -12.13 -2.55
CA LEU A 81 13.07 -10.67 -2.49
C LEU A 81 14.36 -10.36 -1.71
N ALA A 82 15.04 -9.28 -2.09
CA ALA A 82 16.19 -8.82 -1.31
C ALA A 82 15.73 -8.43 0.10
N ALA A 83 16.54 -8.77 1.11
CA ALA A 83 16.29 -8.33 2.46
C ALA A 83 16.31 -6.78 2.52
N PRO A 84 15.41 -6.15 3.30
CA PRO A 84 15.45 -4.72 3.50
C PRO A 84 16.81 -4.30 4.08
N SER A 85 17.30 -3.12 3.67
CA SER A 85 18.53 -2.58 4.24
C SER A 85 18.28 -2.20 5.69
N THR A 86 18.95 -2.89 6.62
CA THR A 86 19.03 -2.46 8.02
C THR A 86 19.97 -1.25 8.09
N THR A 87 19.40 -0.05 8.11
CA THR A 87 20.07 1.20 8.45
C THR A 87 19.18 1.92 9.45
#